data_AF-A0A7J9LPH8-F1
#
_entry.id   AF-A0A7J9LPH8-F1
#
_cell.length_a   1.000
_cell.length_b   1.000
_cell.length_c   1.000
_cell.angle_alpha   90.00
_cell.angle_beta   90.00
_cell.angle_gamma   90.00
#
_symmetry.space_group_name_H-M   'P 1'
#
loop_
_entity.id
_entity.type
_entity.pdbx_description
1 polymer ?
#
loop_
_entity_poly.entity_id
_entity_poly.type
_entity_poly.pdbx_seq_one_letter_code
_entity_poly.pdbx_strand_id
1 'polypeptide(L)'
;MKMPCLQSSCASIIRYYQAMLLLCSLSPSYKSFRETLIYGRDKLLFEDVKGHLLSRDKFDYEFGLDSKANRQASILVASKKRDKRCRYCKKLSH
;
A
#
# COMPACT_ATOMS: atom_id res chain seq x y z
N MET A 1 34.71 28.00 18.59
CA MET A 1 34.33 26.72 17.96
C MET A 1 32.81 26.65 17.92
N LYS A 2 32.20 26.82 16.76
CA LYS A 2 30.74 26.83 16.60
C LYS A 2 30.35 25.45 16.06
N MET A 3 29.54 24.70 16.80
CA MET A 3 29.07 23.36 16.44
C MET A 3 27.77 23.50 15.61
N PRO A 4 27.77 23.30 14.27
CA PRO A 4 26.55 23.45 13.46
C PRO A 4 25.66 22.18 13.45
N CYS A 5 26.11 21.07 14.06
CA CYS A 5 25.48 19.76 13.83
C CYS A 5 24.18 19.53 14.63
N LEU A 6 23.91 20.30 15.69
CA LEU A 6 22.80 20.02 16.61
C LEU A 6 21.42 20.50 16.08
N GLN A 7 21.38 21.48 15.17
CA GLN A 7 20.11 22.01 14.66
C GLN A 7 19.43 21.09 13.63
N SER A 8 20.20 20.31 12.87
CA SER A 8 19.65 19.40 11.84
C SER A 8 18.92 18.20 12.45
N SER A 9 19.44 17.67 13.56
CA SER A 9 18.86 16.51 14.25
C SER A 9 17.51 16.84 14.90
N CYS A 10 17.38 18.02 15.52
CA CYS A 10 16.12 18.44 16.15
C CYS A 10 14.96 18.53 15.15
N ALA A 11 15.21 19.09 13.96
CA ALA A 11 14.19 19.19 12.91
C ALA A 11 13.71 17.82 12.41
N SER A 12 14.61 16.85 12.26
CA SER A 12 14.23 15.47 11.89
C SER A 12 13.42 14.78 12.99
N ILE A 13 13.82 14.96 14.24
CA ILE A 13 13.11 14.38 15.40
C ILE A 13 11.68 14.95 15.50
N ILE A 14 11.51 16.26 15.34
CA ILE A 14 10.20 16.91 15.36
C ILE A 14 9.30 16.35 14.24
N ARG A 15 9.82 16.21 13.03
CA ARG A 15 9.05 15.66 11.89
C ARG A 15 8.63 14.20 12.11
N TYR A 16 9.46 13.41 12.78
CA TYR A 16 9.12 12.03 13.14
C TYR A 16 7.97 11.97 14.15
N TYR A 17 8.02 12.77 15.23
CA TYR A 17 6.94 12.80 16.22
C TYR A 17 5.63 13.35 15.65
N GLN A 18 5.69 14.34 14.76
CA GLN A 18 4.51 14.84 14.05
C GLN A 18 3.83 13.74 13.22
N ALA A 19 4.63 12.91 12.54
CA ALA A 19 4.11 11.80 11.76
C ALA A 19 3.51 10.69 12.64
N MET A 20 4.11 10.41 13.81
CA MET A 20 3.54 9.50 14.80
C MET A 20 2.23 10.01 15.39
N LEU A 21 2.15 11.29 15.76
CA LEU A 21 0.92 11.90 16.25
C LEU A 21 -0.20 11.83 15.22
N LEU A 22 0.11 12.11 13.95
CA LEU A 22 -0.84 11.94 12.84
C LEU A 22 -1.34 10.49 12.76
N LEU A 23 -0.44 9.51 12.74
CA LEU A 23 -0.81 8.11 12.70
C LEU A 23 -1.71 7.72 13.88
N CYS A 24 -1.37 8.17 15.10
CA CYS A 24 -2.12 7.92 16.33
C CYS A 24 -3.53 8.51 16.31
N SER A 25 -3.72 9.65 15.65
CA SER A 25 -5.02 10.31 15.50
C SER A 25 -5.98 9.64 14.49
N LEU A 26 -5.47 8.73 13.65
CA LEU A 26 -6.30 8.01 12.68
C LEU A 26 -7.26 7.03 13.36
N SER A 27 -8.44 6.87 12.76
CA SER A 27 -9.45 5.90 13.19
C SER A 27 -8.92 4.46 13.20
N PRO A 28 -9.50 3.55 14.02
CA PRO A 28 -9.07 2.15 14.11
C PRO A 28 -9.11 1.37 12.79
N SER A 29 -9.93 1.79 11.83
CA SER A 29 -9.98 1.25 10.45
C SER A 29 -8.61 1.33 9.73
N TYR A 30 -7.71 2.20 10.20
CA TYR A 30 -6.35 2.36 9.67
C TYR A 30 -5.33 1.47 10.41
N LYS A 31 -5.74 0.46 11.19
CA LYS A 31 -4.84 -0.39 11.98
C LYS A 31 -3.73 -1.03 11.13
N SER A 32 -4.08 -1.74 10.05
CA SER A 32 -3.09 -2.40 9.19
C SER A 32 -2.16 -1.40 8.51
N PHE A 33 -2.67 -0.23 8.14
CA PHE A 33 -1.87 0.86 7.58
C PHE A 33 -0.86 1.42 8.59
N ARG A 34 -1.31 1.63 9.83
CA ARG A 34 -0.46 2.08 10.94
C ARG A 34 0.63 1.06 11.23
N GLU A 35 0.28 -0.22 11.35
CA GLU A 35 1.23 -1.31 11.57
C GLU A 35 2.26 -1.41 10.42
N THR A 36 1.80 -1.32 9.17
CA THR A 36 2.68 -1.38 8.01
C THR A 36 3.68 -0.22 7.98
N LEU A 37 3.25 1.00 8.32
CA LEU A 37 4.14 2.14 8.35
C LEU A 37 5.12 2.11 9.53
N ILE A 38 4.65 1.72 10.73
CA ILE A 38 5.49 1.66 11.93
C ILE A 38 6.53 0.54 11.84
N TYR A 39 6.14 -0.65 11.37
CA TYR A 39 7.01 -1.83 11.37
C TYR A 39 7.69 -2.08 10.02
N GLY A 40 7.16 -1.54 8.92
CA GLY A 40 7.69 -1.76 7.57
C GLY A 40 8.71 -0.73 7.10
N ARG A 41 8.98 0.34 7.88
CA ARG A 41 9.92 1.40 7.48
C ARG A 41 10.85 1.79 8.62
N ASP A 42 12.14 1.93 8.31
CA ASP A 42 13.16 2.40 9.26
C ASP A 42 13.04 3.90 9.58
N LYS A 43 12.48 4.68 8.64
CA LYS A 43 12.31 6.14 8.77
C LYS A 43 10.89 6.51 8.39
N LEU A 44 10.21 7.16 9.33
CA LEU A 44 8.83 7.58 9.15
C LEU A 44 8.80 9.09 8.89
N LEU A 45 8.53 9.46 7.64
CA LEU A 45 8.46 10.84 7.18
C LEU A 45 7.00 11.30 7.12
N PHE A 46 6.73 12.49 7.63
CA PHE A 46 5.38 13.06 7.64
C PHE A 46 4.77 13.15 6.23
N GLU A 47 5.57 13.55 5.23
CA GLU A 47 5.17 13.65 3.83
C GLU A 47 4.70 12.30 3.28
N ASP A 48 5.38 11.21 3.62
CA ASP A 48 4.99 9.86 3.22
C ASP A 48 3.68 9.43 3.84
N VAL A 49 3.49 9.67 5.15
CA VAL A 49 2.24 9.33 5.84
C VAL A 49 1.07 10.07 5.19
N LYS A 50 1.24 11.38 4.95
CA LYS A 50 0.24 12.20 4.27
C LYS A 50 -0.03 11.72 2.84
N GLY A 51 1.01 11.39 2.08
CA GLY A 51 0.88 10.90 0.71
C GLY A 51 0.09 9.60 0.62
N HIS A 52 0.37 8.62 1.49
CA HIS A 52 -0.40 7.38 1.49
C HIS A 52 -1.85 7.58 1.93
N LEU A 53 -2.11 8.45 2.92
CA LEU A 53 -3.48 8.75 3.34
C LEU A 53 -4.28 9.35 2.19
N LEU A 54 -3.73 10.37 1.52
CA LEU A 54 -4.38 11.00 0.37
C LEU A 54 -4.56 10.04 -0.81
N SER A 55 -3.61 9.14 -1.05
CA SER A 55 -3.75 8.12 -2.09
C SER A 55 -4.81 7.07 -1.73
N ARG A 56 -4.96 6.75 -0.45
CA ARG A 56 -5.96 5.79 0.03
C ARG A 56 -7.36 6.40 0.02
N ASP A 57 -7.50 7.66 0.41
CA ASP A 57 -8.77 8.39 0.32
C ASP A 57 -9.23 8.52 -1.14
N LYS A 58 -8.32 8.69 -2.09
CA LYS A 58 -8.64 8.66 -3.53
C LYS A 58 -9.10 7.27 -3.99
N PHE A 59 -8.49 6.20 -3.47
CA PHE A 59 -8.91 4.84 -3.76
C PHE A 59 -10.28 4.51 -3.15
N ASP A 60 -10.53 4.88 -1.89
CA ASP A 60 -11.83 4.74 -1.23
C ASP A 60 -12.90 5.63 -1.89
N TYR A 61 -12.56 6.80 -2.43
CA TYR A 61 -13.50 7.63 -3.17
C TYR A 61 -13.86 7.03 -4.55
N GLU A 62 -12.88 6.57 -5.33
CA GLU A 62 -13.14 5.93 -6.63
C GLU A 62 -13.78 4.54 -6.51
N PHE A 63 -13.46 3.78 -5.46
CA PHE A 63 -13.92 2.40 -5.27
C PHE A 63 -15.09 2.28 -4.27
N GLY A 64 -15.30 3.26 -3.41
CA GLY A 64 -16.35 3.29 -2.39
C GLY A 64 -17.74 3.70 -2.89
N LEU A 65 -17.85 4.16 -4.15
CA LEU A 65 -19.16 4.31 -4.82
C LEU A 65 -19.75 2.96 -5.27
N ASP A 66 -18.99 1.87 -5.23
CA ASP A 66 -19.43 0.54 -5.70
C ASP A 66 -19.32 -0.56 -4.63
N SER A 67 -19.42 -0.20 -3.34
CA SER A 67 -19.50 -1.20 -2.26
C SER A 67 -20.93 -1.78 -2.12
N LYS A 68 -21.44 -2.29 -3.24
CA LYS A 68 -22.37 -3.41 -3.30
C LYS A 68 -22.12 -4.32 -4.50
N ALA A 69 -20.86 -4.53 -4.91
CA ALA A 69 -20.54 -5.57 -5.87
C ALA A 69 -19.36 -6.43 -5.40
N ASN A 70 -19.71 -7.57 -4.81
CA ASN A 70 -19.17 -8.88 -5.12
C ASN A 70 -17.64 -9.03 -5.16
N ARG A 71 -17.10 -9.80 -4.21
CA ARG A 71 -15.74 -10.38 -4.27
C ARG A 71 -15.58 -11.22 -5.54
N GLN A 72 -15.16 -10.61 -6.65
CA GLN A 72 -14.61 -11.33 -7.79
C GLN A 72 -13.40 -10.57 -8.31
N ALA A 73 -12.22 -11.12 -8.02
CA ALA A 73 -11.03 -10.83 -8.78
C ALA A 73 -11.30 -11.26 -10.23
N SER A 74 -11.65 -10.29 -11.09
CA SER A 74 -11.80 -10.52 -12.52
C SER A 74 -10.42 -10.64 -13.17
N ILE A 75 -9.82 -11.83 -13.05
CA ILE A 75 -8.87 -12.30 -14.06
C ILE A 75 -9.72 -12.63 -15.28
N LEU A 76 -9.72 -11.75 -16.28
CA LEU A 76 -10.26 -12.07 -17.60
C LEU A 76 -9.31 -13.07 -18.27
N VAL A 77 -9.48 -14.36 -17.97
CA VAL A 77 -8.83 -15.44 -18.70
C VAL A 77 -9.55 -15.56 -20.04
N ALA A 78 -8.91 -15.15 -21.13
CA ALA A 78 -9.36 -15.48 -22.47
C ALA A 78 -9.57 -17.00 -22.55
N SER A 79 -10.83 -17.44 -22.69
CA SER A 79 -11.20 -18.85 -22.74
C SER A 79 -10.85 -19.44 -24.11
N LYS A 80 -9.55 -19.58 -24.38
CA LYS A 80 -9.05 -20.39 -25.48
C LYS A 80 -9.31 -21.84 -25.09
N LYS A 81 -10.22 -22.53 -25.79
CA LYS A 81 -10.55 -23.96 -25.59
C LYS A 81 -9.23 -24.73 -25.36
N ARG A 82 -8.99 -25.18 -24.12
CA ARG A 82 -7.78 -25.95 -23.81
C ARG A 82 -7.98 -27.33 -24.41
N ASP A 83 -7.25 -27.62 -25.48
CA ASP A 83 -7.05 -28.99 -25.93
C ASP A 83 -6.59 -29.83 -24.74
N LYS A 84 -7.39 -30.83 -24.36
CA LYS A 84 -7.09 -31.74 -23.24
C LYS A 84 -5.93 -32.71 -23.57
N ARG A 85 -5.32 -32.58 -24.75
CA ARG A 85 -4.17 -33.39 -25.15
C ARG A 85 -2.93 -32.93 -24.38
N CYS A 86 -2.26 -33.87 -23.72
CA CYS A 86 -0.99 -33.60 -23.07
C CYS A 86 0.06 -33.19 -24.12
N ARG A 87 1.14 -32.55 -23.65
CA ARG A 87 2.21 -32.02 -24.52
C ARG A 87 2.84 -33.09 -25.42
N TYR A 88 2.80 -34.36 -24.99
CA TYR A 88 3.27 -35.52 -25.74
C TYR A 88 2.33 -35.87 -26.91
N CYS A 89 1.03 -36.04 -26.65
CA CYS A 89 0.03 -36.33 -27.69
C CYS A 89 -0.02 -35.25 -28.78
N LYS A 90 0.23 -33.98 -28.42
CA LYS A 90 0.19 -32.85 -29.37
C LYS A 90 1.32 -32.87 -30.40
N LYS A 91 2.47 -33.50 -30.09
CA LYS A 91 3.61 -33.61 -31.00
C LYS A 91 3.49 -34.77 -31.99
N LEU A 92 2.68 -35.78 -31.66
CA LEU A 92 2.55 -37.01 -32.45
C LEU A 92 1.33 -37.02 -33.39
N SER A 93 0.56 -35.92 -33.47
CA SER A 93 -0.59 -35.76 -34.37
C SER A 93 -1.65 -36.87 -34.33
N HIS A 94 -1.78 -37.57 -33.20
CA HIS A 94 -2.96 -38.37 -32.85
C HIS A 94 -4.06 -37.46 -32.35
#